data_AF-A0A4S0RLL5-F1
#
_entry.id   AF-A0A4S0RLL5-F1
#
_cell.length_a   1.000
_cell.length_b   1.000
_cell.length_c   1.000
_cell.angle_alpha   90.00
_cell.angle_beta   90.00
_cell.angle_gamma   90.00
#
_symmetry.space_group_name_H-M   'P 1'
#
loop_
_entity.id
_entity.type
_entity.pdbx_description
1 polymer ?
#
loop_
_entity_poly.entity_id
_entity_poly.type
_entity_poly.pdbx_seq_one_letter_code
_entity_poly.pdbx_strand_id
1 'polypeptide(L)'
;MKLDRLDSRLLNILQTNNRHGTEELGQLVGLSATAVQRRLKRLRVGGAIEADVSIVKPKTVGRPIAMLLLVSLERERADIVDRFKQSIRQTPEVMNGYYVTGEADFVLIV
;
A
#
# COMPACT_ATOMS: atom_id res chain seq x y z
N MET A 1 -10.28 -9.52 13.21
CA MET A 1 -9.38 -10.70 13.15
C MET A 1 -8.20 -10.46 14.10
N LYS A 2 -7.80 -11.44 14.93
CA LYS A 2 -6.61 -11.31 15.79
C LYS A 2 -5.40 -11.94 15.10
N LEU A 3 -4.37 -11.15 14.84
CA LEU A 3 -3.09 -11.62 14.29
C LEU A 3 -2.25 -12.27 15.40
N ASP A 4 -1.68 -13.43 15.14
CA ASP A 4 -0.67 -14.04 16.01
C ASP A 4 0.75 -13.72 15.53
N ARG A 5 1.75 -14.12 16.33
CA ARG A 5 3.17 -13.87 16.02
C ARG A 5 3.62 -14.48 14.68
N LEU A 6 3.05 -15.62 14.29
CA LEU A 6 3.39 -16.28 13.03
C LEU A 6 2.75 -15.56 11.84
N ASP A 7 1.52 -15.06 12.00
CA ASP A 7 0.88 -14.21 11.00
C ASP A 7 1.72 -12.94 10.76
N SER A 8 2.15 -12.25 11.82
CA SER A 8 3.02 -11.07 11.69
C SER A 8 4.33 -11.37 10.98
N ARG A 9 4.95 -12.53 11.28
CA ARG A 9 6.19 -12.95 10.61
C ARG A 9 5.97 -13.25 9.13
N LEU A 10 4.87 -13.92 8.77
CA LEU A 10 4.48 -14.14 7.37
C LEU A 10 4.25 -12.82 6.63
N LEU A 11 3.51 -11.89 7.23
CA LEU A 11 3.24 -10.57 6.63
C LEU A 11 4.54 -9.80 6.35
N ASN A 12 5.49 -9.79 7.28
CA ASN A 12 6.79 -9.12 7.08
C ASN A 12 7.58 -9.72 5.90
N ILE A 13 7.56 -11.05 5.74
CA ILE A 13 8.22 -11.72 4.62
C ILE A 13 7.54 -11.34 3.29
N LEU A 14 6.20 -11.38 3.26
CA LEU A 14 5.42 -11.10 2.05
C LEU A 14 5.49 -9.64 1.60
N GLN A 15 5.61 -8.68 2.53
CA GLN A 15 5.84 -7.28 2.19
C GLN A 15 7.15 -7.06 1.43
N THR A 16 8.15 -7.93 1.65
CA THR A 16 9.42 -7.89 0.93
C THR A 16 9.33 -8.66 -0.39
N ASN A 17 8.76 -9.86 -0.36
CA ASN A 17 8.58 -10.70 -1.54
C ASN A 17 7.36 -11.63 -1.37
N ASN A 18 6.26 -11.31 -2.03
CA ASN A 18 5.05 -12.12 -1.98
C ASN A 18 5.07 -13.34 -2.93
N ARG A 19 6.15 -13.55 -3.68
CA ARG A 19 6.30 -14.70 -4.60
C ARG A 19 6.82 -15.96 -3.93
N HIS A 20 7.18 -15.91 -2.66
CA HIS A 20 7.62 -17.09 -1.92
C HIS A 20 6.54 -18.18 -1.90
N GLY A 21 6.95 -19.41 -2.19
CA GLY A 21 6.08 -20.58 -2.11
C GLY A 21 5.71 -20.91 -0.67
N THR A 22 4.60 -21.63 -0.46
CA THR A 22 4.15 -22.03 0.88
C THR A 22 5.13 -22.97 1.60
N GLU A 23 5.89 -23.78 0.85
CA GLU A 23 6.96 -24.62 1.38
C GLU A 23 8.11 -23.79 1.96
N GLU A 24 8.61 -22.82 1.19
CA GLU A 24 9.69 -21.91 1.60
C GLU A 24 9.26 -21.05 2.79
N LEU A 25 8.06 -20.46 2.73
CA LEU A 25 7.48 -19.73 3.86
C LEU A 25 7.36 -20.62 5.09
N GLY A 26 6.98 -21.88 4.92
CA GLY A 26 6.88 -22.87 5.99
C GLY A 26 8.22 -23.09 6.68
N GLN A 27 9.29 -23.27 5.91
CA GLN A 27 10.65 -23.39 6.44
C GLN A 27 11.08 -22.12 7.20
N LEU A 28 10.78 -20.93 6.68
CA LEU A 28 11.14 -19.64 7.30
C LEU A 28 10.43 -19.36 8.62
N VAL A 29 9.21 -19.88 8.81
CA VAL A 29 8.38 -19.60 10.00
C VAL A 29 8.12 -20.81 10.89
N GLY A 30 8.65 -21.99 10.55
CA GLY A 30 8.48 -23.22 11.33
C GLY A 30 7.09 -23.83 11.22
N LEU A 31 6.48 -23.80 10.04
CA LEU A 31 5.15 -24.35 9.75
C LEU A 31 5.18 -25.31 8.56
N SER A 32 4.21 -26.22 8.49
CA SER A 32 3.97 -26.98 7.26
C SER A 32 3.40 -26.08 6.16
N ALA A 33 3.63 -26.46 4.89
CA ALA A 33 3.11 -25.72 3.74
C ALA A 33 1.58 -25.55 3.80
N THR A 34 0.84 -26.59 4.22
CA THR A 34 -0.62 -26.55 4.40
C THR A 34 -1.05 -25.55 5.48
N ALA A 35 -0.30 -25.47 6.60
CA ALA A 35 -0.58 -24.52 7.65
C ALA A 35 -0.37 -23.07 7.19
N VAL A 36 0.70 -22.80 6.43
CA VAL A 36 0.95 -21.50 5.78
C VAL A 36 -0.18 -21.16 4.81
N GLN A 37 -0.54 -22.07 3.90
CA GLN A 37 -1.58 -21.85 2.92
C GLN A 37 -2.91 -21.43 3.56
N ARG A 38 -3.33 -22.13 4.63
CA ARG A 38 -4.55 -21.79 5.37
C ARG A 38 -4.47 -20.40 6.01
N ARG A 39 -3.31 -20.03 6.57
CA ARG A 39 -3.08 -18.70 7.16
C ARG A 39 -3.12 -17.61 6.10
N LEU A 40 -2.44 -17.78 4.97
CA LEU A 40 -2.47 -16.82 3.85
C LEU A 40 -3.88 -16.62 3.32
N LYS A 41 -4.63 -17.70 3.11
CA LYS A 41 -6.04 -17.63 2.71
C LYS A 41 -6.86 -16.80 3.70
N ARG A 42 -6.70 -17.06 5.00
CA ARG A 42 -7.39 -16.31 6.06
C ARG A 42 -6.97 -14.83 6.09
N LEU A 43 -5.68 -14.53 5.91
CA LEU A 43 -5.16 -13.15 5.91
C LEU A 43 -5.70 -12.35 4.72
N ARG A 44 -5.80 -12.97 3.53
CA ARG A 44 -6.40 -12.34 2.34
C ARG A 44 -7.91 -12.16 2.49
N VAL A 45 -8.64 -13.22 2.83
CA VAL A 45 -10.11 -13.16 3.03
C VAL A 45 -10.48 -12.19 4.15
N GLY A 46 -9.66 -12.10 5.19
CA GLY A 46 -9.86 -11.17 6.31
C GLY A 46 -9.38 -9.74 6.05
N GLY A 47 -8.85 -9.42 4.87
CA GLY A 47 -8.38 -8.08 4.48
C GLY A 47 -7.07 -7.64 5.15
N ALA A 48 -6.38 -8.52 5.89
CA ALA A 48 -5.06 -8.21 6.44
C ALA A 48 -3.97 -8.16 5.35
N ILE A 49 -4.14 -8.93 4.28
CA ILE A 49 -3.44 -8.73 3.01
C ILE A 49 -4.45 -8.10 2.07
N GLU A 50 -4.31 -6.81 1.82
CA GLU A 50 -5.21 -6.04 0.97
C GLU A 50 -5.00 -6.33 -0.51
N ALA A 51 -3.74 -6.46 -0.94
CA ALA A 51 -3.38 -6.75 -2.33
C ALA A 51 -2.03 -7.46 -2.44
N ASP A 52 -1.86 -8.19 -3.54
CA ASP A 52 -0.59 -8.75 -4.01
C ASP A 52 -0.21 -8.02 -5.31
N VAL A 53 0.86 -7.22 -5.27
CA VAL A 53 1.23 -6.31 -6.37
C VAL A 53 2.69 -6.47 -6.78
N SER A 54 2.99 -6.13 -8.03
CA SER A 54 4.36 -6.00 -8.55
C SER A 54 4.82 -4.55 -8.46
N ILE A 55 6.02 -4.31 -7.91
CA ILE A 55 6.63 -2.98 -7.89
C ILE A 55 7.41 -2.76 -9.19
N VAL A 56 6.95 -1.82 -10.01
CA VAL A 56 7.54 -1.49 -11.31
C VAL A 56 8.52 -0.32 -11.16
N LYS A 57 9.70 -0.42 -11.78
CA LYS A 57 10.68 0.68 -11.79
C LYS A 57 10.13 1.84 -12.62
N PRO A 58 9.93 3.05 -12.06
CA PRO A 58 9.34 4.17 -12.81
C PRO A 58 10.11 4.55 -14.09
N LYS A 59 11.45 4.54 -14.02
CA LYS A 59 12.34 4.85 -15.15
C LYS A 59 12.15 3.93 -16.36
N THR A 60 11.72 2.67 -16.16
CA THR A 60 11.53 1.71 -17.27
C THR A 60 10.21 1.90 -17.99
N VAL A 61 9.28 2.67 -17.42
CA VAL A 61 7.94 2.92 -17.98
C VAL A 61 7.72 4.40 -18.33
N GLY A 62 8.81 5.14 -18.59
CA GLY A 62 8.73 6.53 -19.02
C GLY A 62 8.35 7.53 -17.92
N ARG A 63 8.50 7.16 -16.64
CA ARG A 63 8.30 8.05 -15.48
C ARG A 63 9.63 8.30 -14.76
N PRO A 64 10.53 9.13 -15.30
CA PRO A 64 11.89 9.27 -14.79
C PRO A 64 12.01 10.17 -13.55
N ILE A 65 10.98 10.96 -13.26
CA ILE A 65 10.96 11.96 -12.20
C ILE A 65 9.86 11.57 -11.21
N ALA A 66 10.15 11.74 -9.92
CA ALA A 66 9.17 11.72 -8.85
C ALA A 66 9.19 13.08 -8.14
N MET A 67 8.03 13.62 -7.80
CA MET A 67 7.88 14.90 -7.13
C MET A 67 7.05 14.75 -5.86
N LEU A 68 7.44 15.51 -4.83
CA LEU A 68 6.64 15.71 -3.64
C LEU A 68 6.05 17.11 -3.72
N LEU A 69 4.73 17.20 -3.86
CA LEU A 69 4.03 18.46 -3.99
C LEU A 69 3.35 18.80 -2.66
N LEU A 70 3.61 20.00 -2.16
CA LEU A 70 2.88 20.61 -1.05
C LEU A 70 1.81 21.53 -1.65
N VAL A 71 0.55 21.28 -1.33
CA VAL A 71 -0.57 22.05 -1.86
C VAL A 71 -1.29 22.74 -0.72
N SER A 72 -1.42 24.06 -0.81
CA SER A 72 -2.25 24.88 0.07
C SER A 72 -3.43 25.43 -0.73
N LEU A 73 -4.63 25.29 -0.19
CA LEU A 73 -5.87 25.80 -0.74
C LEU A 73 -6.09 27.21 -0.23
N GLU A 74 -6.50 28.13 -1.10
CA GLU A 74 -6.86 29.50 -0.67
C GLU A 74 -8.06 29.51 0.30
N ARG A 75 -8.90 28.47 0.25
CA ARG A 75 -10.11 28.33 1.06
C ARG A 75 -10.37 26.87 1.39
N GLU A 76 -10.52 26.56 2.66
CA GLU A 76 -10.78 25.20 3.16
C GLU A 76 -12.27 24.87 3.34
N ARG A 77 -13.15 25.43 2.49
CA ARG A 77 -14.56 25.02 2.53
C ARG A 77 -14.68 23.55 2.11
N ALA A 78 -15.54 22.80 2.79
CA ALA A 78 -15.74 21.36 2.52
C ALA A 78 -15.98 21.05 1.02
N ASP A 79 -16.78 21.87 0.34
CA ASP A 79 -17.06 21.70 -1.09
C ASP A 79 -15.83 21.87 -2.00
N ILE A 80 -14.88 22.73 -1.61
CA ILE A 80 -13.62 22.95 -2.35
C ILE A 80 -12.68 21.76 -2.12
N VAL A 81 -12.55 21.34 -0.87
CA VAL A 81 -11.72 20.20 -0.47
C VAL A 81 -12.17 18.93 -1.18
N ASP A 82 -13.48 18.68 -1.25
CA ASP A 82 -14.02 17.48 -1.89
C ASP A 82 -13.83 17.49 -3.41
N ARG A 83 -14.03 18.64 -4.08
CA ARG A 83 -13.71 18.80 -5.50
C ARG A 83 -12.22 18.56 -5.77
N PHE A 84 -11.35 19.08 -4.92
CA PHE A 84 -9.91 18.87 -5.07
C PHE A 84 -9.50 17.41 -4.90
N LYS A 85 -10.03 16.73 -3.86
CA LYS A 85 -9.83 15.28 -3.66
C LYS A 85 -10.32 14.46 -4.85
N GLN A 86 -11.44 14.85 -5.46
CA GLN A 86 -11.95 14.18 -6.67
C GLN A 86 -11.02 14.39 -7.87
N SER A 87 -10.56 15.62 -8.08
CA SER A 87 -9.61 15.95 -9.14
C SER A 87 -8.32 15.12 -9.02
N ILE A 88 -7.73 15.05 -7.83
CA ILE A 88 -6.51 14.26 -7.58
C ILE A 88 -6.72 12.79 -7.93
N ARG A 89 -7.83 12.18 -7.51
CA ARG A 89 -8.12 10.76 -7.79
C ARG A 89 -8.30 10.46 -9.27
N GLN A 90 -8.62 11.47 -10.08
CA GLN A 90 -8.78 11.35 -11.52
C GLN A 90 -7.48 11.62 -12.29
N THR A 91 -6.40 12.02 -11.60
CA THR A 91 -5.09 12.31 -12.19
C THR A 91 -4.16 11.07 -12.07
N PRO A 92 -3.90 10.32 -13.15
CA PRO A 92 -3.14 9.06 -13.11
C PRO A 92 -1.66 9.20 -12.71
N GLU A 93 -1.13 10.41 -12.78
CA GLU A 93 0.20 10.75 -12.33
C GLU A 93 0.29 10.80 -10.81
N VAL A 94 -0.79 11.12 -10.09
CA VAL A 94 -0.78 11.14 -8.63
C VAL A 94 -0.82 9.70 -8.10
N MET A 95 0.30 9.24 -7.55
CA MET A 95 0.43 7.92 -6.96
C MET A 95 -0.21 7.87 -5.57
N ASN A 96 0.07 8.89 -4.75
CA ASN A 96 -0.44 9.00 -3.38
C ASN A 96 -0.87 10.43 -3.08
N GLY A 97 -1.92 10.59 -2.28
CA GLY A 97 -2.35 11.89 -1.76
C GLY A 97 -2.72 11.80 -0.28
N TYR A 98 -2.13 12.69 0.51
CA TYR A 98 -2.35 12.79 1.95
C TYR A 98 -2.99 14.14 2.28
N TYR A 99 -4.06 14.12 3.07
CA TYR A 99 -4.60 15.33 3.72
C TYR A 99 -3.90 15.49 5.06
N VAL A 100 -3.21 16.61 5.28
CA VAL A 100 -2.28 16.80 6.40
C VAL A 100 -2.62 18.04 7.20
N THR A 101 -2.17 18.08 8.46
CA THR A 101 -2.20 19.29 9.28
C THR A 101 -0.87 20.02 9.13
N GLY A 102 -0.89 21.35 9.01
CA GLY A 102 0.33 22.17 8.92
C GLY A 102 0.13 23.36 7.99
N GLU A 103 1.22 23.82 7.37
CA GLU A 103 1.17 24.93 6.40
C GLU A 103 0.62 24.54 5.03
N ALA A 104 0.67 23.25 4.70
CA ALA A 104 0.05 22.68 3.52
C ALA A 104 -1.20 21.88 3.92
N ASP A 105 -2.21 21.89 3.05
CA ASP A 105 -3.41 21.07 3.22
C ASP A 105 -3.19 19.66 2.71
N PHE A 106 -2.42 19.52 1.62
CA PHE A 106 -2.15 18.23 1.00
C PHE A 106 -0.68 18.01 0.67
N VAL A 107 -0.26 16.76 0.78
CA VAL A 107 1.00 16.26 0.23
C VAL A 107 0.70 15.23 -0.85
N LEU A 108 1.18 15.47 -2.07
CA LEU A 108 1.01 14.56 -3.20
C LEU A 108 2.35 13.96 -3.61
N ILE A 109 2.35 12.68 -3.95
CA ILE A 109 3.48 12.02 -4.61
C ILE A 109 3.07 11.77 -6.05
N VAL A 110 3.82 12.36 -6.99
CA VAL A 110 3.61 12.30 -8.44
C VAL A 110 4.81 11.66 -9.12
#